data_AF-A0A3B3DNI2-F1
#
_entry.id   AF-A0A3B3DNI2-F1
#
_cell.length_a   1.000
_cell.length_b   1.000
_cell.length_c   1.000
_cell.angle_alpha   90.00
_cell.angle_beta   90.00
_cell.angle_gamma   90.00
#
_symmetry.space_group_name_H-M   'P 1'
#
loop_
_entity.id
_entity.type
_entity.pdbx_description
1 polymer ?
#
loop_
_entity_poly.entity_id
_entity_poly.type
_entity_poly.pdbx_seq_one_letter_code
_entity_poly.pdbx_strand_id
1 'polypeptide(L)'
;TSPTVPPQHSYAKLVPEAVGDQKALQEGEGDLSISADRLTEKKSQNDFALWKASKPGEPSWDSPWGKGRPGWHIECSAMAGSILGESMDIHGGGFDLRFPHHDNELAQSEAYFENDHWVRYFLHTGHLTIAGCKMSKSLKNFITIKEALAKNSARQLRLAFLMHSWKDTLDYSSNTMESAIQYEKFMNEFFLNVKDILRAPTDLTGRFEKWEAAEVELNNR
;
A
#
# COMPACT_ATOMS: atom_id res chain seq x y z
N THR A 1 -47.62 -2.59 0.87
CA THR A 1 -46.25 -2.97 1.27
C THR A 1 -45.40 -2.95 0.03
N SER A 2 -44.71 -1.84 -0.24
CA SER A 2 -43.83 -1.76 -1.41
C SER A 2 -42.69 -2.76 -1.23
N PRO A 3 -42.38 -3.58 -2.25
CA PRO A 3 -41.24 -4.47 -2.18
C PRO A 3 -39.98 -3.61 -2.14
N THR A 4 -39.22 -3.73 -1.06
CA THR A 4 -37.90 -3.10 -0.94
C THR A 4 -37.01 -3.68 -2.02
N VAL A 5 -36.73 -2.91 -3.07
CA VAL A 5 -35.69 -3.22 -4.05
C VAL A 5 -34.40 -3.40 -3.25
N PRO A 6 -33.71 -4.56 -3.36
CA PRO A 6 -32.43 -4.73 -2.69
C PRO A 6 -31.47 -3.63 -3.17
N PRO A 7 -30.64 -3.05 -2.29
CA PRO A 7 -29.76 -1.96 -2.67
C PRO A 7 -28.84 -2.40 -3.81
N GLN A 8 -28.74 -1.58 -4.85
CA GLN A 8 -27.95 -1.86 -6.05
C GLN A 8 -26.44 -1.97 -5.76
N HIS A 9 -25.98 -1.34 -4.68
CA HIS A 9 -24.59 -1.39 -4.22
C HIS A 9 -24.54 -1.67 -2.71
N SER A 10 -23.47 -2.33 -2.27
CA SER A 10 -23.18 -2.57 -0.85
C SER A 10 -22.02 -1.69 -0.41
N TYR A 11 -22.19 -0.98 0.70
CA TYR A 11 -21.15 -0.12 1.29
C TYR A 11 -20.24 -0.93 2.22
N ALA A 12 -18.98 -0.48 2.35
CA ALA A 12 -17.93 -1.13 3.12
C ALA A 12 -17.63 -2.58 2.66
N LYS A 13 -17.46 -2.79 1.35
CA LYS A 13 -17.15 -4.11 0.77
C LYS A 13 -15.83 -4.68 1.28
N LEU A 14 -14.84 -3.83 1.58
CA LEU A 14 -13.52 -4.27 2.01
C LEU A 14 -13.49 -4.59 3.51
N VAL A 15 -14.22 -3.84 4.33
CA VAL A 15 -14.32 -4.06 5.78
C VAL A 15 -15.78 -3.97 6.24
N PRO A 16 -16.63 -4.97 5.96
CA PRO A 16 -18.06 -4.94 6.29
C PRO A 16 -18.34 -4.73 7.79
N GLU A 17 -17.45 -5.21 8.65
CA GLU A 17 -17.52 -5.06 10.11
C GLU A 17 -17.24 -3.63 10.60
N ALA A 18 -16.65 -2.77 9.77
CA ALA A 18 -16.35 -1.37 10.12
C ALA A 18 -17.52 -0.41 9.86
N VAL A 19 -18.65 -0.91 9.31
CA VAL A 19 -19.86 -0.10 9.14
C VAL A 19 -20.34 0.41 10.51
N GLY A 20 -20.36 1.73 10.66
CA GLY A 20 -20.72 2.39 11.92
C GLY A 20 -19.56 2.64 12.89
N ASP A 21 -18.32 2.25 12.56
CA ASP A 21 -17.13 2.64 13.32
C ASP A 21 -16.89 4.16 13.18
N GLN A 22 -17.45 4.90 14.13
CA GLN A 22 -17.36 6.36 14.18
C GLN A 22 -15.93 6.87 14.26
N LYS A 23 -15.04 6.13 14.92
CA LYS A 23 -13.66 6.57 15.11
C LYS A 23 -12.92 6.51 13.77
N ALA A 24 -13.02 5.37 13.08
CA ALA A 24 -12.36 5.20 11.79
C ALA A 24 -12.94 6.15 10.73
N LEU A 25 -14.26 6.39 10.74
CA LEU A 25 -14.90 7.38 9.86
C LEU A 25 -14.40 8.82 10.12
N GLN A 26 -14.25 9.21 11.39
CA GLN A 26 -13.73 10.53 11.76
C GLN A 26 -12.26 10.72 11.36
N GLU A 27 -11.42 9.70 11.55
CA GLU A 27 -10.03 9.71 11.06
C GLU A 27 -9.98 9.90 9.52
N GLY A 28 -10.95 9.33 8.81
CA GLY A 28 -11.13 9.47 7.36
C GLY A 28 -11.53 10.84 6.86
N GLU A 29 -12.01 11.75 7.71
CA GLU A 29 -12.41 13.07 7.25
C GLU A 29 -11.25 14.08 7.17
N GLY A 30 -10.10 13.74 7.73
CA GLY A 30 -8.91 14.60 7.80
C GLY A 30 -9.05 15.76 8.79
N ASP A 31 -7.91 16.25 9.27
CA ASP A 31 -7.79 17.16 10.42
C ASP A 31 -8.56 18.50 10.32
N LEU A 32 -9.01 18.88 9.12
CA LEU A 32 -9.64 20.18 8.85
C LEU A 32 -11.18 20.18 8.95
N SER A 33 -11.85 19.04 9.14
CA SER A 33 -13.33 18.94 9.06
C SER A 33 -14.08 19.04 10.39
N ILE A 34 -13.40 19.02 11.53
CA ILE A 34 -14.06 18.83 12.83
C ILE A 34 -14.55 20.17 13.41
N SER A 35 -15.68 20.67 12.91
CA SER A 35 -16.52 21.61 13.67
C SER A 35 -17.84 20.91 13.99
N ALA A 36 -18.29 20.98 15.25
CA ALA A 36 -19.50 20.31 15.72
C ALA A 36 -20.74 20.63 14.86
N ASP A 37 -20.80 21.83 14.29
CA ASP A 37 -21.88 22.28 13.40
C ASP A 37 -21.97 21.50 12.08
N ARG A 38 -20.90 20.84 11.63
CA ARG A 38 -20.90 20.04 10.39
C ARG A 38 -21.41 18.60 10.59
N LEU A 39 -21.43 18.12 11.83
CA LEU A 39 -21.94 16.77 12.13
C LEU A 39 -23.47 16.69 12.02
N THR A 40 -24.18 17.82 12.12
CA THR A 40 -25.64 17.90 11.99
C THR A 40 -26.13 17.97 10.53
N GLU A 41 -25.24 18.23 9.58
CA GLU A 41 -25.55 18.26 8.14
C GLU A 41 -25.72 16.86 7.53
N LYS A 42 -25.13 15.84 8.18
CA LYS A 42 -25.17 14.46 7.71
C LYS A 42 -26.53 13.82 7.97
N LYS A 43 -27.05 13.09 6.98
CA LYS A 43 -28.29 12.31 7.13
C LYS A 43 -28.02 10.97 7.82
N SER A 44 -26.83 10.42 7.61
CA SER A 44 -26.34 9.21 8.24
C SER A 44 -24.95 9.43 8.82
N GLN A 45 -24.62 8.72 9.89
CA GLN A 45 -23.29 8.77 10.48
C GLN A 45 -22.20 8.22 9.55
N ASN A 46 -22.59 7.39 8.58
CA ASN A 46 -21.68 6.85 7.56
C ASN A 46 -21.45 7.81 6.39
N ASP A 47 -22.14 8.96 6.35
CA ASP A 47 -21.94 9.94 5.27
C ASP A 47 -20.53 10.53 5.35
N PHE A 48 -19.89 10.66 4.18
CA PHE A 48 -18.58 11.30 4.03
C PHE A 48 -18.64 12.41 2.97
N ALA A 49 -17.85 13.45 3.14
CA ALA A 49 -17.91 14.63 2.29
C ALA A 49 -17.18 14.42 0.95
N LEU A 50 -17.88 14.67 -0.16
CA LEU A 50 -17.30 14.76 -1.51
C LEU A 50 -16.67 16.13 -1.78
N TRP A 51 -17.33 17.20 -1.34
CA TRP A 51 -16.88 18.57 -1.48
C TRP A 51 -16.98 19.28 -0.13
N LYS A 52 -15.92 19.99 0.27
CA LYS A 52 -15.84 20.71 1.55
C LYS A 52 -15.74 22.20 1.27
N ALA A 53 -16.66 22.98 1.82
CA ALA A 53 -16.55 24.43 1.83
C ALA A 53 -15.25 24.86 2.54
N SER A 54 -14.45 25.67 1.86
CA SER A 54 -13.17 26.17 2.37
C SER A 54 -13.38 27.34 3.34
N LYS A 55 -12.57 27.41 4.39
CA LYS A 55 -12.58 28.56 5.30
C LYS A 55 -11.84 29.76 4.66
N PRO A 56 -12.12 31.00 5.09
CA PRO A 56 -11.35 32.17 4.63
C PRO A 56 -9.84 31.96 4.83
N GLY A 57 -9.06 32.16 3.76
CA GLY A 57 -7.61 31.98 3.75
C GLY A 57 -7.13 30.56 3.42
N GLU A 58 -8.02 29.56 3.33
CA GLU A 58 -7.67 28.24 2.81
C GLU A 58 -7.72 28.22 1.26
N PRO A 59 -6.95 27.31 0.60
CA PRO A 59 -7.12 27.05 -0.82
C PRO A 59 -8.57 26.70 -1.18
N SER A 60 -9.05 27.25 -2.29
CA SER A 60 -10.41 27.02 -2.77
C SER A 60 -10.50 27.09 -4.29
N TRP A 61 -11.46 26.35 -4.84
CA TRP A 61 -11.84 26.33 -6.25
C TRP A 61 -13.33 26.61 -6.39
N ASP A 62 -13.71 27.20 -7.52
CA ASP A 62 -15.12 27.40 -7.84
C ASP A 62 -15.79 26.06 -8.21
N SER A 63 -17.03 25.89 -7.77
CA SER A 63 -17.85 24.72 -8.09
C SER A 63 -19.34 25.10 -8.11
N PRO A 64 -20.23 24.25 -8.65
CA PRO A 64 -21.67 24.46 -8.59
C PRO A 64 -22.23 24.59 -7.16
N TRP A 65 -21.50 24.10 -6.16
CA TRP A 65 -21.88 24.15 -4.74
C TRP A 65 -21.15 25.26 -3.96
N GLY A 66 -20.53 26.20 -4.68
CA GLY A 66 -19.75 27.29 -4.11
C GLY A 66 -18.27 26.95 -3.93
N LYS A 67 -17.54 27.92 -3.37
CA LYS A 67 -16.09 27.80 -3.17
C LYS A 67 -15.75 26.73 -2.14
N GLY A 68 -14.86 25.83 -2.52
CA GLY A 68 -14.44 24.75 -1.64
C GLY A 68 -13.27 23.97 -2.19
N ARG A 69 -13.12 22.75 -1.70
CA ARG A 69 -12.06 21.82 -2.07
C ARG A 69 -12.61 20.39 -2.03
N PRO A 70 -12.01 19.46 -2.78
CA PRO A 70 -12.42 18.06 -2.72
C PRO A 70 -12.22 17.46 -1.32
N GLY A 71 -13.04 16.46 -1.02
CA GLY A 71 -12.80 15.54 0.09
C GLY A 71 -11.71 14.53 -0.27
N TRP A 72 -11.04 13.98 0.74
CA TRP A 72 -9.88 13.11 0.56
C TRP A 72 -10.15 11.93 -0.40
N HIS A 73 -11.31 11.27 -0.27
CA HIS A 73 -11.64 10.07 -1.05
C HIS A 73 -11.97 10.37 -2.52
N ILE A 74 -12.66 11.48 -2.80
CA ILE A 74 -13.12 11.78 -4.18
C ILE A 74 -11.97 12.10 -5.12
N GLU A 75 -10.83 12.54 -4.57
CA GLU A 75 -9.62 12.81 -5.33
C GLU A 75 -9.14 11.54 -6.04
N CYS A 76 -8.97 10.45 -5.30
CA CYS A 76 -8.51 9.15 -5.82
C CYS A 76 -9.51 8.57 -6.84
N SER A 77 -10.81 8.56 -6.51
CA SER A 77 -11.87 8.07 -7.42
C SER A 77 -11.91 8.83 -8.73
N ALA A 78 -11.88 10.17 -8.68
CA ALA A 78 -11.93 11.01 -9.88
C ALA A 78 -10.66 10.83 -10.74
N MET A 79 -9.47 10.82 -10.13
CA MET A 79 -8.22 10.65 -10.86
C MET A 79 -8.13 9.25 -11.49
N ALA A 80 -8.35 8.19 -10.71
CA ALA A 80 -8.29 6.82 -11.20
C ALA A 80 -9.36 6.55 -12.26
N GLY A 81 -10.60 6.97 -12.04
CA GLY A 81 -11.68 6.85 -13.03
C GLY A 81 -11.39 7.61 -14.32
N SER A 82 -10.74 8.78 -14.26
CA SER A 82 -10.39 9.55 -15.46
C SER A 82 -9.30 8.89 -16.33
N ILE A 83 -8.43 8.06 -15.72
CA ILE A 83 -7.29 7.43 -16.40
C ILE A 83 -7.61 5.98 -16.78
N LEU A 84 -8.23 5.22 -15.88
CA LEU A 84 -8.45 3.78 -15.99
C LEU A 84 -9.90 3.41 -16.33
N GLY A 85 -10.84 4.35 -16.17
CA GLY A 85 -12.24 4.14 -16.51
C GLY A 85 -13.04 3.39 -15.45
N GLU A 86 -14.01 2.60 -15.92
CA GLU A 86 -15.04 1.94 -15.11
C GLU A 86 -14.56 0.71 -14.34
N SER A 87 -13.36 0.19 -14.64
CA SER A 87 -12.79 -0.97 -13.97
C SER A 87 -11.25 -0.93 -14.02
N MET A 88 -10.62 -1.32 -12.92
CA MET A 88 -9.18 -1.53 -12.82
C MET A 88 -8.83 -2.86 -12.14
N ASP A 89 -7.70 -3.44 -12.53
CA ASP A 89 -7.30 -4.74 -12.02
C ASP A 89 -6.78 -4.68 -10.57
N ILE A 90 -5.88 -3.73 -10.28
CA ILE A 90 -5.18 -3.65 -9.00
C ILE A 90 -5.23 -2.23 -8.46
N HIS A 91 -5.71 -2.10 -7.22
CA HIS A 91 -5.62 -0.87 -6.44
C HIS A 91 -4.91 -1.15 -5.11
N GLY A 92 -3.97 -0.30 -4.71
CA GLY A 92 -3.08 -0.60 -3.59
C GLY A 92 -2.90 0.56 -2.63
N GLY A 93 -2.59 0.25 -1.37
CA GLY A 93 -2.39 1.25 -0.32
C GLY A 93 -1.84 0.65 0.97
N GLY A 94 -1.60 1.49 1.97
CA GLY A 94 -1.37 1.01 3.34
C GLY A 94 -2.64 0.36 3.91
N PHE A 95 -2.49 -0.55 4.86
CA PHE A 95 -3.63 -1.20 5.52
C PHE A 95 -4.63 -0.18 6.12
N ASP A 96 -4.14 0.96 6.59
CA ASP A 96 -4.94 2.07 7.10
C ASP A 96 -5.83 2.74 6.04
N LEU A 97 -5.52 2.60 4.76
CA LEU A 97 -6.37 3.09 3.67
C LEU A 97 -7.52 2.13 3.34
N ARG A 98 -7.51 0.89 3.85
CA ARG A 98 -8.57 -0.09 3.57
C ARG A 98 -9.95 0.45 3.98
N PHE A 99 -10.05 1.03 5.17
CA PHE A 99 -11.24 1.70 5.65
C PHE A 99 -10.86 2.99 6.40
N PRO A 100 -11.58 4.11 6.19
CA PRO A 100 -12.72 4.25 5.28
C PRO A 100 -12.29 4.59 3.84
N HIS A 101 -11.00 4.78 3.57
CA HIS A 101 -10.56 5.43 2.32
C HIS A 101 -10.94 4.66 1.05
N HIS A 102 -10.45 3.43 0.86
CA HIS A 102 -10.75 2.64 -0.34
C HIS A 102 -12.22 2.18 -0.38
N ASP A 103 -12.86 1.94 0.77
CA ASP A 103 -14.30 1.65 0.81
C ASP A 103 -15.14 2.83 0.32
N ASN A 104 -14.74 4.06 0.64
CA ASN A 104 -15.39 5.27 0.12
C ASN A 104 -15.09 5.47 -1.37
N GLU A 105 -13.88 5.12 -1.85
CA GLU A 105 -13.56 5.16 -3.27
C GLU A 105 -14.41 4.18 -4.10
N LEU A 106 -14.59 2.95 -3.60
CA LEU A 106 -15.50 1.98 -4.19
C LEU A 106 -16.91 2.54 -4.24
N ALA A 107 -17.42 3.05 -3.12
CA ALA A 107 -18.77 3.60 -3.04
C ALA A 107 -19.01 4.75 -4.04
N GLN A 108 -18.02 5.63 -4.22
CA GLN A 108 -18.10 6.74 -5.18
C GLN A 108 -18.07 6.23 -6.63
N SER A 109 -17.12 5.36 -6.94
CA SER A 109 -16.84 4.96 -8.33
C SER A 109 -17.88 3.98 -8.85
N GLU A 110 -18.29 3.00 -8.04
CA GLU A 110 -19.35 2.06 -8.39
C GLU A 110 -20.70 2.75 -8.58
N ALA A 111 -21.01 3.76 -7.75
CA ALA A 111 -22.21 4.57 -7.94
C ALA A 111 -22.14 5.45 -9.19
N TYR A 112 -20.95 5.94 -9.57
CA TYR A 112 -20.76 6.75 -10.77
C TYR A 112 -20.84 5.92 -12.07
N PHE A 113 -20.24 4.74 -12.09
CA PHE A 113 -20.21 3.84 -13.25
C PHE A 113 -21.38 2.84 -13.29
N GLU A 114 -22.26 2.85 -12.29
CA GLU A 114 -23.40 1.94 -12.14
C GLU A 114 -22.99 0.45 -12.22
N ASN A 115 -21.85 0.10 -11.60
CA ASN A 115 -21.31 -1.26 -11.56
C ASN A 115 -20.92 -1.71 -10.14
N ASP A 116 -20.47 -2.95 -9.98
CA ASP A 116 -20.10 -3.54 -8.68
C ASP A 116 -18.66 -4.07 -8.61
N HIS A 117 -17.83 -3.73 -9.61
CA HIS A 117 -16.51 -4.30 -9.86
C HIS A 117 -15.50 -3.26 -10.36
N TRP A 118 -15.53 -2.06 -9.76
CA TRP A 118 -14.57 -1.00 -10.09
C TRP A 118 -13.11 -1.43 -9.86
N VAL A 119 -12.84 -2.25 -8.83
CA VAL A 119 -11.52 -2.83 -8.58
C VAL A 119 -11.63 -4.34 -8.40
N ARG A 120 -10.78 -5.11 -9.10
CA ARG A 120 -10.76 -6.58 -9.00
C ARG A 120 -9.94 -7.09 -7.82
N TYR A 121 -8.78 -6.48 -7.56
CA TYR A 121 -7.87 -6.88 -6.49
C TYR A 121 -7.36 -5.67 -5.70
N PHE A 122 -7.57 -5.70 -4.39
CA PHE A 122 -6.94 -4.75 -3.48
C PHE A 122 -5.68 -5.34 -2.84
N LEU A 123 -4.59 -4.57 -2.84
CA LEU A 123 -3.35 -4.93 -2.16
C LEU A 123 -3.04 -3.92 -1.05
N HIS A 124 -3.16 -4.37 0.19
CA HIS A 124 -2.90 -3.53 1.37
C HIS A 124 -1.62 -3.93 2.09
N THR A 125 -0.61 -3.05 2.11
CA THR A 125 0.66 -3.32 2.79
C THR A 125 0.50 -3.23 4.30
N GLY A 126 1.22 -4.08 5.03
CA GLY A 126 1.23 -4.08 6.49
C GLY A 126 1.76 -2.77 7.09
N HIS A 127 1.54 -2.59 8.39
CA HIS A 127 2.02 -1.41 9.09
C HIS A 127 3.53 -1.49 9.35
N LEU A 128 4.15 -0.33 9.53
CA LEU A 128 5.50 -0.20 10.07
C LEU A 128 5.41 0.32 11.51
N THR A 129 5.94 -0.43 12.47
CA THR A 129 6.03 -0.04 13.89
C THR A 129 7.46 0.31 14.28
N ILE A 130 7.62 1.07 15.36
CA ILE A 130 8.92 1.30 16.01
C ILE A 130 8.75 0.91 17.48
N ALA A 131 9.57 -0.05 17.94
CA ALA A 131 9.50 -0.60 19.29
C ALA A 131 8.09 -1.10 19.64
N GLY A 132 7.42 -1.75 18.70
CA GLY A 132 6.05 -2.28 18.84
C GLY A 132 4.94 -1.22 18.82
N CYS A 133 5.26 0.07 18.70
CA CYS A 133 4.29 1.15 18.62
C CYS A 133 4.05 1.58 17.17
N LYS A 134 2.78 1.83 16.81
CA LYS A 134 2.44 2.47 15.52
C LYS A 134 3.17 3.81 15.41
N MET A 135 3.82 4.07 14.28
CA MET A 135 4.39 5.39 14.03
C MET A 135 3.27 6.40 13.79
N SER A 136 3.28 7.50 14.53
CA SER A 136 2.41 8.64 14.23
C SER A 136 3.09 9.96 14.54
N LYS A 137 2.68 11.01 13.84
CA LYS A 137 3.13 12.38 14.13
C LYS A 137 2.72 12.80 15.54
N SER A 138 1.54 12.38 16.01
CA SER A 138 1.01 12.71 17.33
C SER A 138 1.81 12.07 18.48
N LEU A 139 2.29 10.83 18.29
CA LEU A 139 3.15 10.13 19.24
C LEU A 139 4.62 10.59 19.16
N LYS A 140 4.97 11.45 18.20
CA LYS A 140 6.35 11.92 17.92
C LYS A 140 7.37 10.79 17.83
N ASN A 141 6.92 9.59 17.46
CA ASN A 141 7.71 8.36 17.41
C ASN A 141 7.96 7.93 15.96
N PHE A 142 8.04 8.88 15.02
CA PHE A 142 8.31 8.59 13.62
C PHE A 142 9.77 8.84 13.28
N ILE A 143 10.29 8.03 12.35
CA ILE A 143 11.59 8.23 11.74
C ILE A 143 11.35 8.63 10.30
N THR A 144 11.89 9.76 9.88
CA THR A 144 11.84 10.17 8.49
C THR A 144 12.75 9.29 7.64
N ILE A 145 12.43 9.18 6.35
CA ILE A 145 13.31 8.50 5.39
C ILE A 145 14.72 9.09 5.39
N LYS A 146 14.86 10.42 5.57
CA LYS A 146 16.15 11.09 5.66
C LYS A 146 16.96 10.63 6.88
N GLU A 147 16.33 10.51 8.04
CA GLU A 147 16.98 10.01 9.26
C GLU A 147 17.34 8.53 9.15
N ALA A 148 16.48 7.71 8.53
CA ALA A 148 16.79 6.31 8.27
C ALA A 148 18.00 6.15 7.33
N LEU A 149 18.05 6.95 6.27
CA LEU A 149 19.15 6.96 5.29
C LEU A 149 20.47 7.55 5.84
N ALA A 150 20.41 8.33 6.91
CA ALA A 150 21.61 8.80 7.60
C ALA A 150 22.31 7.67 8.38
N LYS A 151 21.57 6.60 8.74
CA LYS A 151 22.07 5.46 9.51
C LYS A 151 22.38 4.23 8.65
N ASN A 152 21.60 4.02 7.59
CA ASN A 152 21.69 2.84 6.73
C ASN A 152 21.62 3.23 5.26
N SER A 153 22.22 2.42 4.38
CA SER A 153 22.12 2.65 2.94
C SER A 153 20.70 2.37 2.43
N ALA A 154 20.33 3.00 1.31
CA ALA A 154 19.06 2.72 0.64
C ALA A 154 18.92 1.25 0.21
N ARG A 155 20.03 0.53 -0.01
CA ARG A 155 20.02 -0.90 -0.33
C ARG A 155 19.70 -1.73 0.91
N GLN A 156 20.29 -1.41 2.05
CA GLN A 156 20.03 -2.08 3.33
C GLN A 156 18.58 -1.90 3.77
N LEU A 157 18.02 -0.69 3.65
CA LEU A 157 16.60 -0.45 3.95
C LEU A 157 15.69 -1.28 3.04
N ARG A 158 15.98 -1.34 1.73
CA ARG A 158 15.22 -2.18 0.80
C ARG A 158 15.31 -3.67 1.15
N LEU A 159 16.50 -4.17 1.50
CA LEU A 159 16.68 -5.55 1.93
C LEU A 159 15.88 -5.83 3.21
N ALA A 160 15.90 -4.92 4.18
CA ALA A 160 15.10 -5.05 5.40
C ALA A 160 13.61 -5.23 5.07
N PHE A 161 13.05 -4.44 4.15
CA PHE A 161 11.66 -4.59 3.73
C PHE A 161 11.39 -5.86 2.91
N LEU A 162 12.28 -6.22 1.97
CA LEU A 162 12.13 -7.39 1.11
C LEU A 162 12.29 -8.73 1.83
N MET A 163 12.99 -8.74 2.96
CA MET A 163 13.13 -9.91 3.82
C MET A 163 11.87 -10.20 4.66
N HIS A 164 10.88 -9.31 4.64
CA HIS A 164 9.62 -9.48 5.35
C HIS A 164 8.45 -9.56 4.39
N SER A 165 7.41 -10.28 4.80
CA SER A 165 6.15 -10.38 4.06
C SER A 165 5.49 -9.00 3.98
N TRP A 166 5.20 -8.54 2.76
CA TRP A 166 4.70 -7.18 2.48
C TRP A 166 3.37 -6.83 3.14
N LYS A 167 2.56 -7.86 3.46
CA LYS A 167 1.23 -7.71 4.05
C LYS A 167 1.24 -7.71 5.58
N ASP A 168 2.34 -8.15 6.19
CA ASP A 168 2.44 -8.29 7.64
C ASP A 168 3.06 -7.04 8.27
N THR A 169 2.76 -6.79 9.54
CA THR A 169 3.37 -5.68 10.26
C THR A 169 4.87 -5.91 10.45
N LEU A 170 5.67 -4.93 10.06
CA LEU A 170 7.11 -4.93 10.29
C LEU A 170 7.45 -4.03 11.48
N ASP A 171 8.23 -4.54 12.41
CA ASP A 171 8.86 -3.70 13.44
C ASP A 171 10.23 -3.21 12.96
N TYR A 172 10.34 -1.90 12.75
CA TYR A 172 11.58 -1.24 12.42
C TYR A 172 12.43 -1.06 13.68
N SER A 173 13.51 -1.81 13.77
CA SER A 173 14.42 -1.83 14.92
C SER A 173 15.88 -1.97 14.46
N SER A 174 16.81 -1.77 15.39
CA SER A 174 18.23 -2.06 15.14
C SER A 174 18.44 -3.52 14.72
N ASN A 175 17.76 -4.47 15.37
CA ASN A 175 17.88 -5.90 15.05
C ASN A 175 17.39 -6.23 13.63
N THR A 176 16.30 -5.60 13.21
CA THR A 176 15.75 -5.73 11.85
C THR A 176 16.79 -5.24 10.82
N MET A 177 17.47 -4.13 11.12
CA MET A 177 18.50 -3.58 10.24
C MET A 177 19.79 -4.40 10.27
N GLU A 178 20.24 -4.88 11.43
CA GLU A 178 21.39 -5.77 11.55
C GLU A 178 21.22 -7.03 10.71
N SER A 179 20.02 -7.62 10.72
CA SER A 179 19.68 -8.78 9.89
C SER A 179 19.83 -8.47 8.39
N ALA A 180 19.36 -7.30 7.95
CA ALA A 180 19.49 -6.86 6.56
C ALA A 180 20.94 -6.57 6.16
N ILE A 181 21.73 -5.97 7.05
CA ILE A 181 23.16 -5.70 6.82
C ILE A 181 23.94 -7.02 6.72
N GLN A 182 23.66 -7.98 7.60
CA GLN A 182 24.31 -9.29 7.57
C GLN A 182 23.95 -10.06 6.30
N TYR A 183 22.69 -9.98 5.86
CA TYR A 183 22.25 -10.58 4.61
C TYR A 183 22.93 -9.93 3.39
N GLU A 184 23.05 -8.61 3.38
CA GLU A 184 23.79 -7.89 2.34
C GLU A 184 25.26 -8.34 2.26
N LYS A 185 25.92 -8.45 3.41
CA LYS A 185 27.30 -8.93 3.50
C LYS A 185 27.44 -10.34 2.94
N PHE A 186 26.56 -11.26 3.37
CA PHE A 186 26.53 -12.63 2.87
C PHE A 186 26.38 -12.69 1.34
N MET A 187 25.44 -11.93 0.78
CA MET A 187 25.23 -11.88 -0.68
C MET A 187 26.46 -11.33 -1.41
N ASN A 188 27.10 -10.28 -0.88
CA ASN A 188 28.32 -9.74 -1.48
C ASN A 188 29.47 -10.76 -1.46
N GLU A 189 29.68 -11.44 -0.33
CA GLU A 189 30.71 -12.49 -0.20
C GLU A 189 30.44 -13.66 -1.16
N PHE A 190 29.19 -14.11 -1.28
CA PHE A 190 28.80 -15.13 -2.25
C PHE A 190 29.17 -14.71 -3.69
N PHE A 191 28.80 -13.50 -4.11
CA PHE A 191 29.12 -13.03 -5.47
C PHE A 191 30.62 -12.83 -5.70
N LEU A 192 31.38 -12.45 -4.67
CA LEU A 192 32.84 -12.35 -4.76
C LEU A 192 33.47 -13.73 -4.92
N ASN A 193 33.03 -14.73 -4.15
CA ASN A 193 33.50 -16.10 -4.25
C ASN A 193 33.18 -16.72 -5.62
N VAL A 194 31.96 -16.50 -6.14
CA VAL A 194 31.59 -16.94 -7.50
C VAL A 194 32.50 -16.30 -8.54
N LYS A 195 32.79 -14.99 -8.44
CA LYS A 195 33.70 -14.30 -9.37
C LYS A 195 35.12 -14.80 -9.29
N ASP A 196 35.59 -15.17 -8.09
CA ASP A 196 36.93 -15.73 -7.90
C ASP A 196 37.06 -17.10 -8.57
N ILE A 197 36.09 -18.00 -8.35
CA ILE A 197 36.04 -19.33 -8.98
C ILE A 197 36.00 -19.22 -10.51
N LEU A 198 35.22 -18.27 -11.06
CA LEU A 198 35.13 -18.06 -12.51
C LEU A 198 36.41 -17.46 -13.13
N ARG A 199 37.25 -16.79 -12.33
CA ARG A 199 38.51 -16.19 -12.78
C ARG A 199 39.72 -17.09 -12.55
N ALA A 200 39.64 -18.02 -11.60
CA ALA A 200 40.66 -19.02 -11.41
C ALA A 200 40.87 -19.75 -12.76
N PRO A 201 42.11 -19.86 -13.26
CA PRO A 201 42.38 -20.63 -14.46
C PRO A 201 41.87 -22.03 -14.20
N THR A 202 40.77 -22.39 -14.87
CA THR A 202 40.28 -23.76 -14.83
C THR A 202 41.38 -24.56 -15.49
N ASP A 203 42.01 -25.45 -14.73
CA ASP A 203 42.92 -26.41 -15.33
C ASP A 203 42.08 -27.34 -16.22
N LEU A 204 41.88 -26.91 -17.47
CA LEU A 204 41.20 -27.66 -18.51
C LEU A 204 41.99 -28.94 -18.88
N THR A 205 43.22 -29.08 -18.39
CA THR A 205 44.04 -30.26 -18.67
C THR A 205 43.65 -31.49 -17.85
N GLY A 206 42.83 -31.33 -16.80
CA GLY A 206 42.37 -32.43 -15.93
C GLY A 206 40.90 -32.89 -16.09
N ARG A 207 40.09 -32.23 -16.93
CA ARG A 207 38.63 -32.52 -17.04
C ARG A 207 38.16 -33.12 -18.37
N PHE A 208 39.07 -33.44 -19.28
CA PHE A 208 38.74 -34.38 -20.35
C PHE A 208 38.85 -35.81 -19.78
N GLU A 209 37.94 -36.16 -18.87
CA GLU A 209 37.67 -37.58 -18.66
C GLU A 209 37.13 -38.12 -19.99
N LYS A 210 37.86 -39.10 -20.53
CA LYS A 210 37.48 -39.78 -21.75
C LYS A 210 36.09 -40.37 -21.50
N TRP A 211 35.10 -39.98 -22.32
CA TRP A 211 33.74 -40.45 -22.14
C TRP A 211 33.70 -41.97 -21.99
N GLU A 212 33.07 -42.43 -20.92
CA GLU A 212 32.87 -43.86 -20.73
C GLU A 212 31.81 -44.39 -21.71
N ALA A 213 31.80 -45.70 -21.94
CA ALA A 213 30.91 -46.33 -22.92
C ALA A 213 29.43 -45.95 -22.73
N ALA A 214 29.00 -45.76 -21.47
CA ALA A 214 27.64 -45.34 -21.13
C ALA A 214 27.31 -43.90 -21.58
N GLU A 215 28.28 -42.98 -21.48
CA GLU A 215 28.10 -41.58 -21.87
C GLU A 215 28.11 -41.42 -23.40
N VAL A 216 28.93 -42.22 -24.09
CA VAL A 216 28.93 -42.32 -25.57
C VAL A 216 27.59 -42.85 -26.09
N GLU A 217 27.00 -43.84 -25.42
CA GLU A 217 25.70 -44.39 -25.81
C GLU A 217 24.56 -43.37 -25.64
N LEU A 218 24.58 -42.60 -24.54
CA LEU A 218 23.58 -41.56 -24.25
C LEU A 218 23.60 -40.40 -25.26
N ASN A 219 24.77 -40.02 -25.76
CA ASN A 219 24.91 -38.93 -26.73
C ASN A 219 24.56 -39.34 -28.17
N ASN A 220 24.50 -40.65 -28.45
CA ASN A 220 24.16 -41.19 -29.78
C ASN A 220 22.67 -41.56 -29.91
N ARG A 221 21.83 -41.22 -28.93
CA ARG A 221 20.36 -41.33 -28.98
C ARG A 221 19.73 -39.96 -29.23
#